data_AF-A0AAN7CS48-F1
#
_entry.id   AF-A0AAN7CS48-F1
#
_cell.length_a   1.000
_cell.length_b   1.000
_cell.length_c   1.000
_cell.angle_alpha   90.00
_cell.angle_beta   90.00
_cell.angle_gamma   90.00
#
_symmetry.space_group_name_H-M   'P 1'
#
loop_
_entity.id
_entity.type
_entity.pdbx_description
1 polymer ?
#
loop_
_entity_poly.entity_id
_entity_poly.type
_entity_poly.pdbx_seq_one_letter_code
_entity_poly.pdbx_strand_id
1 'polypeptide(L)'
;MRLVELIAAGIHQIAAILYQSDDKVHTKEHILNVVLWKEESERTDIGCRDLVLQEHPDPPPTLFYHYEYMDHQQYPYGLADVAGYWAEDRILGGITVFARGKSGTECNDIYFHSARADYTPRVWRLLDSQFNDLTEFLLSEQPSATPLPILPSDENEPRYNSWDAMAVYGIFRDPWERAIPSERPETRDVACGD
;
A
#
# COMPACT_ATOMS: atom_id res chain seq x y z
N MET A 1 -0.78 -19.70 -4.73
CA MET A 1 -1.43 -18.46 -4.27
C MET A 1 -1.66 -18.39 -2.76
N ARG A 2 -2.25 -19.39 -2.10
CA ARG A 2 -2.45 -19.38 -0.62
C ARG A 2 -1.16 -19.24 0.19
N LEU A 3 -0.03 -19.77 -0.31
CA LEU A 3 1.28 -19.53 0.31
C LEU A 3 1.65 -18.04 0.33
N VAL A 4 1.42 -17.32 -0.78
CA VAL A 4 1.69 -15.88 -0.88
C VAL A 4 0.78 -15.09 0.06
N GLU A 5 -0.50 -15.47 0.17
CA GLU A 5 -1.43 -14.90 1.15
C GLU A 5 -0.95 -15.10 2.59
N LEU A 6 -0.48 -16.30 2.93
CA LEU A 6 0.07 -16.59 4.26
C LEU A 6 1.34 -15.79 4.55
N ILE A 7 2.20 -15.59 3.55
CA ILE A 7 3.42 -14.79 3.70
C ILE A 7 3.08 -13.31 3.88
N ALA A 8 2.17 -12.77 3.06
CA ALA A 8 1.72 -11.39 3.19
C ALA A 8 1.10 -11.13 4.58
N ALA A 9 0.20 -12.02 5.02
CA ALA A 9 -0.41 -11.94 6.35
C ALA A 9 0.64 -12.11 7.47
N GLY A 10 1.63 -12.99 7.29
CA GLY A 10 2.73 -13.18 8.24
C GLY A 10 3.62 -11.95 8.37
N ILE A 11 4.03 -11.35 7.25
CA ILE A 11 4.79 -10.09 7.22
C ILE A 11 4.00 -8.99 7.92
N HIS A 12 2.71 -8.85 7.58
CA HIS A 12 1.82 -7.88 8.18
C HIS A 12 1.77 -8.04 9.71
N GLN A 13 1.52 -9.25 10.21
CA GLN A 13 1.41 -9.53 11.64
C GLN A 13 2.73 -9.31 12.38
N ILE A 14 3.86 -9.74 11.80
CA ILE A 14 5.18 -9.50 12.41
C ILE A 14 5.43 -8.00 12.52
N ALA A 15 5.15 -7.23 11.47
CA ALA A 15 5.29 -5.79 11.49
C ALA A 15 4.37 -5.11 12.52
N ALA A 16 3.11 -5.55 12.62
CA ALA A 16 2.19 -5.06 13.64
C ALA A 16 2.69 -5.34 15.07
N ILE A 17 3.20 -6.56 15.33
CA ILE A 17 3.77 -6.94 16.63
C ILE A 17 5.00 -6.09 16.96
N LEU A 18 5.92 -5.90 16.00
CA LEU A 18 7.10 -5.05 16.17
C LEU A 18 6.71 -3.58 16.39
N TYR A 19 5.67 -3.11 15.69
CA TYR A 19 5.13 -1.76 15.87
C TYR A 19 4.54 -1.56 17.27
N GLN A 20 3.93 -2.58 17.86
CA GLN A 20 3.38 -2.51 19.22
C GLN A 20 4.42 -2.77 20.31
N SER A 21 5.59 -3.33 19.97
CA SER A 21 6.67 -3.56 20.93
C SER A 21 7.15 -2.26 21.59
N ASP A 22 7.41 -2.32 22.90
CA ASP A 22 7.99 -1.22 23.69
C ASP A 22 9.44 -0.93 23.28
N ASP A 23 10.16 -1.95 22.80
CA ASP A 23 11.55 -1.84 22.39
C ASP A 23 11.66 -1.15 21.02
N LYS A 24 11.84 0.18 21.05
CA LYS A 24 12.07 1.01 19.86
C LYS A 24 13.45 1.67 19.92
N VAL A 25 14.11 1.71 18.76
CA VAL A 25 15.39 2.44 18.61
C VAL A 25 15.18 3.95 18.77
N HIS A 26 14.04 4.47 18.32
CA HIS A 26 13.69 5.88 18.43
C HIS A 26 12.87 6.14 19.69
N THR A 27 13.18 7.25 20.37
CA THR A 27 12.40 7.71 21.53
C THR A 27 10.99 8.12 21.09
N LYS A 28 10.04 8.01 22.02
CA LYS A 28 8.66 8.47 21.78
C LYS A 28 8.60 9.93 21.34
N GLU A 29 9.42 10.79 21.94
CA GLU A 29 9.53 12.21 21.58
C GLU A 29 10.01 12.39 20.13
N HIS A 30 11.01 11.64 19.69
CA HIS A 30 11.49 11.71 18.31
C HIS A 30 10.40 11.31 17.31
N ILE A 31 9.67 10.24 17.60
CA ILE A 31 8.54 9.80 16.76
C ILE A 31 7.48 10.90 16.70
N LEU A 32 7.09 11.46 17.85
CA LEU A 32 6.08 12.52 17.94
C LEU A 32 6.51 13.78 17.16
N ASN A 33 7.77 14.18 17.24
CA ASN A 33 8.28 15.35 16.52
C ASN A 33 8.17 15.21 15.01
N VAL A 34 8.19 13.98 14.46
CA VAL A 34 8.04 13.77 13.02
C VAL A 34 6.56 13.65 12.63
N VAL A 35 5.77 12.85 13.35
CA VAL A 35 4.36 12.61 12.97
C VAL A 35 3.41 13.77 13.32
N LEU A 36 3.85 14.70 14.19
CA LEU A 36 3.08 15.91 14.52
C LEU A 36 3.58 17.16 13.79
N TRP A 37 4.69 17.06 13.03
CA TRP A 37 5.21 18.20 12.29
C TRP A 37 4.21 18.58 11.20
N LYS A 38 3.84 19.86 11.17
CA LYS A 38 2.98 20.45 10.14
C LYS A 38 3.72 21.60 9.50
N GLU A 39 3.73 21.63 8.19
CA GLU A 39 4.16 22.80 7.43
C GLU A 39 3.11 23.90 7.60
N GLU A 40 3.54 25.11 7.95
CA GLU A 40 2.63 26.24 8.06
C GLU A 40 2.13 26.61 6.66
N SER A 41 0.82 26.77 6.51
CA SER A 41 0.23 27.18 5.23
C SER A 41 0.74 28.57 4.83
N GLU A 42 1.51 28.64 3.76
CA GLU A 42 1.99 29.92 3.24
C GLU A 42 0.97 30.52 2.27
N ARG A 43 0.79 31.85 2.35
CA ARG A 43 0.08 32.61 1.31
C ARG A 43 1.07 32.97 0.23
N THR A 44 1.04 32.25 -0.87
CA THR A 44 1.82 32.60 -2.07
C THR A 44 1.01 33.54 -2.98
N ASP A 45 1.52 34.76 -3.16
CA ASP A 45 1.01 35.71 -4.17
C ASP A 45 1.47 35.26 -5.57
N ILE A 46 0.63 34.50 -6.27
CA ILE A 46 0.88 34.14 -7.67
C ILE A 46 0.31 35.25 -8.57
N GLY A 47 0.94 36.43 -8.52
CA GLY A 47 1.00 37.55 -9.49
C GLY A 47 -0.23 38.05 -10.26
N CYS A 48 -1.24 37.22 -10.57
CA CYS A 48 -2.39 37.52 -11.42
C CYS A 48 -3.63 36.63 -11.11
N ARG A 49 -3.62 35.77 -10.08
CA ARG A 49 -4.79 34.99 -9.63
C ARG A 49 -4.91 35.03 -8.12
N ASP A 50 -6.16 34.99 -7.64
CA ASP A 50 -6.54 35.04 -6.23
C ASP A 50 -5.58 34.28 -5.30
N LEU A 51 -5.37 34.80 -4.09
CA LEU A 51 -4.62 34.14 -3.01
C LEU A 51 -5.15 32.70 -2.83
N VAL A 52 -4.41 31.70 -3.31
CA VAL A 52 -4.69 30.30 -3.00
C VAL A 52 -3.99 30.00 -1.68
N LEU A 53 -4.77 29.71 -0.63
CA LEU A 53 -4.24 29.04 0.56
C LEU A 53 -3.78 27.66 0.11
N GLN A 54 -2.47 27.44 0.09
CA GLN A 54 -1.93 26.10 -0.08
C GLN A 54 -2.09 25.38 1.26
N GLU A 55 -3.18 24.63 1.41
CA GLU A 55 -3.35 23.73 2.56
C GLU A 55 -2.39 22.56 2.38
N HIS A 56 -1.41 22.44 3.28
CA HIS A 56 -0.54 21.28 3.34
C HIS A 56 -1.34 20.11 3.95
N PRO A 57 -1.21 18.89 3.42
CA PRO A 57 -1.91 17.74 3.96
C PRO A 57 -1.49 17.51 5.42
N ASP A 58 -2.42 17.02 6.22
CA ASP A 58 -2.10 16.59 7.58
C ASP A 58 -1.00 15.52 7.55
N PRO A 59 -0.06 15.54 8.51
CA PRO A 59 0.99 14.54 8.58
C PRO A 59 0.39 13.14 8.77
N PRO A 60 1.03 12.11 8.19
CA PRO A 60 0.57 10.74 8.37
C PRO A 60 0.62 10.36 9.85
N PRO A 61 -0.32 9.53 10.33
CA PRO A 61 -0.43 9.22 11.76
C PRO A 61 0.70 8.34 12.28
N THR A 62 1.55 7.81 11.39
CA THR A 62 2.72 6.98 11.68
C THR A 62 3.77 7.15 10.59
N LEU A 63 5.04 6.88 10.92
CA LEU A 63 6.15 6.88 9.96
C LEU A 63 6.06 5.74 8.94
N PHE A 64 5.38 4.67 9.31
CA PHE A 64 5.25 3.45 8.52
C PHE A 64 3.84 3.41 7.92
N TYR A 65 3.65 4.03 6.75
CA TYR A 65 2.34 4.11 6.13
C TYR A 65 2.40 3.88 4.61
N HIS A 66 1.32 3.34 4.08
CA HIS A 66 0.98 3.42 2.67
C HIS A 66 -0.17 4.43 2.54
N TYR A 67 -0.09 5.37 1.60
CA TYR A 67 -1.02 6.52 1.52
C TYR A 67 -2.50 6.11 1.34
N GLU A 68 -2.77 4.96 0.74
CA GLU A 68 -4.14 4.43 0.63
C GLU A 68 -4.61 3.49 1.76
N TYR A 69 -3.75 3.16 2.74
CA TYR A 69 -4.09 2.24 3.84
C TYR A 69 -3.87 2.92 5.19
N MET A 70 -4.45 4.12 5.35
CA MET A 70 -4.30 4.96 6.54
C MET A 70 -5.56 5.00 7.43
N ASP A 71 -6.61 4.27 7.05
CA ASP A 71 -7.89 4.18 7.76
C ASP A 71 -7.76 3.32 9.04
N HIS A 72 -6.85 3.70 9.92
CA HIS A 72 -6.52 2.93 11.12
C HIS A 72 -7.72 2.76 12.06
N GLN A 73 -8.73 3.62 12.01
CA GLN A 73 -9.91 3.47 12.86
C GLN A 73 -10.78 2.25 12.51
N GLN A 74 -10.71 1.73 11.28
CA GLN A 74 -11.43 0.50 10.89
C GLN A 74 -10.59 -0.77 11.08
N TYR A 75 -9.29 -0.64 11.32
CA TYR A 75 -8.38 -1.78 11.43
C TYR A 75 -8.41 -2.39 12.85
N PRO A 76 -8.42 -3.74 12.98
CA PRO A 76 -8.48 -4.41 14.29
C PRO A 76 -7.38 -4.00 15.28
N TYR A 77 -6.17 -3.69 14.78
CA TYR A 77 -5.00 -3.29 15.55
C TYR A 77 -4.57 -1.84 15.28
N GLY A 78 -5.43 -1.03 14.66
CA GLY A 78 -5.21 0.40 14.50
C GLY A 78 -3.98 0.75 13.67
N LEU A 79 -3.13 1.62 14.20
CA LEU A 79 -1.88 2.05 13.53
C LEU A 79 -0.87 0.92 13.32
N ALA A 80 -1.00 -0.19 14.06
CA ALA A 80 -0.14 -1.35 13.86
C ALA A 80 -0.44 -2.02 12.51
N ASP A 81 -1.70 -2.05 12.07
CA ASP A 81 -2.06 -2.58 10.75
C ASP A 81 -1.61 -1.66 9.62
N VAL A 82 -1.62 -0.33 9.82
CA VAL A 82 -1.01 0.63 8.87
C VAL A 82 0.47 0.31 8.65
N ALA A 83 1.20 0.05 9.74
CA ALA A 83 2.60 -0.36 9.67
C ALA A 83 2.77 -1.75 9.01
N GLY A 84 1.82 -2.66 9.21
CA GLY A 84 1.76 -3.95 8.54
C GLY A 84 1.66 -3.83 7.02
N TYR A 85 0.73 -3.02 6.53
CA TYR A 85 0.60 -2.73 5.10
C TYR A 85 1.84 -2.06 4.51
N TRP A 86 2.44 -1.11 5.24
CA TRP A 86 3.71 -0.53 4.84
C TRP A 86 4.81 -1.59 4.71
N ALA A 87 4.91 -2.52 5.65
CA ALA A 87 5.93 -3.56 5.63
C ALA A 87 5.77 -4.51 4.43
N GLU A 88 4.53 -4.91 4.10
CA GLU A 88 4.24 -5.69 2.89
C GLU A 88 4.73 -4.97 1.63
N ASP A 89 4.38 -3.70 1.48
CA ASP A 89 4.78 -2.88 0.33
C ASP A 89 6.32 -2.75 0.21
N ARG A 90 7.01 -2.57 1.33
CA ARG A 90 8.49 -2.47 1.34
C ARG A 90 9.16 -3.81 1.02
N ILE A 91 8.70 -4.91 1.61
CA ILE A 91 9.34 -6.23 1.52
C ILE A 91 8.95 -6.95 0.23
N LEU A 92 7.65 -7.04 -0.07
CA LEU A 92 7.14 -7.75 -1.24
C LEU A 92 7.19 -6.90 -2.51
N GLY A 93 7.15 -5.58 -2.37
CA GLY A 93 7.07 -4.65 -3.50
C GLY A 93 5.68 -4.06 -3.71
N GLY A 94 4.68 -4.53 -2.97
CA GLY A 94 3.33 -4.00 -2.90
C GLY A 94 2.52 -4.71 -1.81
N ILE A 95 1.44 -4.07 -1.35
CA ILE A 95 0.43 -4.73 -0.51
C ILE A 95 -0.24 -5.80 -1.33
N THR A 96 -0.30 -7.02 -0.80
CA THR A 96 -0.81 -8.17 -1.54
C THR A 96 -2.32 -8.26 -1.38
N VAL A 97 -3.04 -8.16 -2.51
CA VAL A 97 -4.51 -8.27 -2.58
C VAL A 97 -4.92 -9.32 -3.61
N PHE A 98 -6.14 -9.83 -3.51
CA PHE A 98 -6.57 -11.01 -4.28
C PHE A 98 -7.87 -10.77 -5.02
N ALA A 99 -8.01 -11.33 -6.21
CA ALA A 99 -9.33 -11.44 -6.84
C ALA A 99 -10.18 -12.46 -6.07
N ARG A 100 -11.11 -11.96 -5.26
CA ARG A 100 -11.92 -12.75 -4.31
C ARG A 100 -13.15 -13.43 -4.92
N GLY A 101 -13.35 -13.26 -6.22
CA GLY A 101 -14.43 -13.90 -6.98
C GLY A 101 -15.81 -13.60 -6.41
N LYS A 102 -16.78 -14.49 -6.65
CA LYS A 102 -18.17 -14.31 -6.21
C LYS A 102 -18.37 -14.62 -4.74
N SER A 103 -17.52 -15.49 -4.19
CA SER A 103 -17.63 -15.93 -2.79
C SER A 103 -17.05 -14.91 -1.79
N GLY A 104 -16.25 -13.95 -2.25
CA GLY A 104 -15.49 -13.05 -1.38
C GLY A 104 -14.30 -13.73 -0.67
N THR A 105 -14.06 -15.01 -0.92
CA THR A 105 -13.00 -15.81 -0.26
C THR A 105 -12.10 -16.56 -1.25
N GLU A 106 -12.43 -16.48 -2.54
CA GLU A 106 -11.59 -17.06 -3.59
C GLU A 106 -10.23 -16.35 -3.64
N CYS A 107 -9.31 -16.95 -4.36
CA CYS A 107 -7.97 -16.41 -4.58
C CYS A 107 -7.62 -16.71 -6.03
N ASN A 108 -8.37 -16.10 -6.94
CA ASN A 108 -8.32 -16.43 -8.37
C ASN A 108 -7.06 -15.86 -9.04
N ASP A 109 -6.60 -14.71 -8.57
CA ASP A 109 -5.42 -14.01 -9.05
C ASP A 109 -4.81 -13.18 -7.91
N ILE A 110 -3.51 -12.89 -8.03
CA ILE A 110 -2.75 -12.07 -7.10
C ILE A 110 -2.49 -10.71 -7.74
N TYR A 111 -2.69 -9.66 -6.95
CA TYR A 111 -2.41 -8.29 -7.34
C TYR A 111 -1.59 -7.62 -6.26
N PHE A 112 -0.71 -6.72 -6.68
CA PHE A 112 0.06 -5.88 -5.78
C PHE A 112 -0.42 -4.43 -5.89
N HIS A 113 -0.45 -3.76 -4.75
CA HIS A 113 -0.71 -2.34 -4.66
C HIS A 113 0.53 -1.67 -4.07
N SER A 114 1.32 -1.05 -4.94
CA SER A 114 2.63 -0.50 -4.58
C SER A 114 2.55 1.00 -4.29
N ALA A 115 3.18 1.47 -3.22
CA ALA A 115 3.46 2.89 -3.02
C ALA A 115 4.94 3.18 -3.30
N ARG A 116 5.33 3.10 -4.58
CA ARG A 116 6.69 3.43 -5.03
C ARG A 116 6.64 4.53 -6.07
N ALA A 117 7.47 5.55 -5.86
CA ALA A 117 7.71 6.58 -6.86
C ALA A 117 8.17 5.95 -8.18
N ASP A 118 7.79 6.56 -9.30
CA ASP A 118 8.19 6.19 -10.66
C ASP A 118 7.64 4.86 -11.22
N TYR A 119 6.75 4.17 -10.48
CA TYR A 119 6.11 2.94 -10.95
C TYR A 119 4.64 3.15 -11.31
N THR A 120 3.73 2.85 -10.38
CA THR A 120 2.32 3.08 -10.57
C THR A 120 1.60 3.13 -9.23
N PRO A 121 0.64 4.06 -9.04
CA PRO A 121 -0.25 4.06 -7.88
C PRO A 121 -1.42 3.08 -8.04
N ARG A 122 -1.49 2.35 -9.16
CA ARG A 122 -2.58 1.42 -9.48
C ARG A 122 -2.31 0.03 -8.91
N VAL A 123 -3.37 -0.69 -8.59
CA VAL A 123 -3.34 -2.12 -8.27
C VAL A 123 -3.05 -2.89 -9.56
N TRP A 124 -1.97 -3.67 -9.59
CA TRP A 124 -1.48 -4.35 -10.80
C TRP A 124 -1.42 -5.86 -10.60
N ARG A 125 -1.77 -6.60 -11.65
CA ARG A 125 -1.78 -8.08 -11.62
C ARG A 125 -0.36 -8.63 -11.63
N LEU A 126 -0.07 -9.58 -10.76
CA LEU A 126 1.21 -10.30 -10.74
C LEU A 126 1.33 -11.19 -12.00
N LEU A 127 2.47 -11.15 -12.66
CA LEU A 127 2.74 -12.03 -13.80
C LEU A 127 2.98 -13.47 -13.34
N ASP A 128 2.69 -14.44 -14.21
CA ASP A 128 3.02 -15.85 -13.96
C ASP A 128 4.53 -16.05 -13.74
N SER A 129 5.38 -15.33 -14.47
CA SER A 129 6.83 -15.35 -14.27
C SER A 129 7.22 -14.86 -12.88
N GLN A 130 6.73 -13.68 -12.47
CA GLN A 130 6.98 -13.13 -11.13
C GLN A 130 6.46 -14.06 -10.02
N PHE A 131 5.30 -14.68 -10.23
CA PHE A 131 4.75 -15.66 -9.29
C PHE A 131 5.61 -16.93 -9.20
N ASN A 132 6.09 -17.43 -10.33
CA ASN A 132 6.95 -18.61 -10.38
C ASN A 132 8.31 -18.32 -9.72
N ASP A 133 8.94 -17.18 -10.03
CA ASP A 133 10.21 -16.76 -9.43
C ASP A 133 10.08 -16.62 -7.91
N LEU A 134 8.99 -16.01 -7.44
CA LEU A 134 8.69 -15.92 -6.00
C LEU A 134 8.50 -17.30 -5.38
N THR A 135 7.76 -18.19 -6.05
CA THR A 135 7.50 -19.54 -5.54
C THR A 135 8.78 -20.37 -5.48
N GLU A 136 9.62 -20.30 -6.51
CA GLU A 136 10.92 -20.97 -6.55
C GLU A 136 11.83 -20.46 -5.42
N PHE A 137 11.90 -19.14 -5.24
CA PHE A 137 12.67 -18.53 -4.16
C PHE A 137 12.21 -19.03 -2.77
N LEU A 138 10.90 -19.06 -2.53
CA LEU A 138 10.33 -19.46 -1.24
C LEU A 138 10.49 -20.95 -0.93
N LEU A 139 10.54 -21.80 -1.96
CA LEU A 139 10.65 -23.25 -1.80
C LEU A 139 12.10 -23.76 -1.88
N SER A 140 13.04 -22.91 -2.30
CA SER A 140 14.45 -23.29 -2.43
C SER A 140 15.14 -23.39 -1.07
N GLU A 141 15.91 -24.47 -0.86
CA GLU A 141 16.77 -24.61 0.32
C GLU A 141 17.99 -23.68 0.26
N GLN A 142 18.44 -23.34 -0.94
CA GLN A 142 19.56 -22.43 -1.19
C GLN A 142 19.23 -21.51 -2.38
N PRO A 143 18.44 -20.44 -2.15
CA PRO A 143 18.08 -19.52 -3.21
C PRO A 143 19.33 -18.78 -3.73
N SER A 144 19.50 -18.77 -5.05
CA SER A 144 20.64 -18.12 -5.72
C SER A 144 20.44 -16.63 -5.95
N ALA A 145 19.19 -16.17 -6.04
CA ALA A 145 18.79 -14.77 -6.20
C ALA A 145 17.45 -14.49 -5.51
N THR A 146 17.24 -13.25 -5.07
CA THR A 146 15.97 -12.81 -4.47
C THR A 146 15.11 -12.09 -5.53
N PRO A 147 13.86 -12.51 -5.76
CA PRO A 147 12.91 -11.80 -6.61
C PRO A 147 12.25 -10.61 -5.88
N LEU A 148 12.55 -10.43 -4.59
CA LEU A 148 11.97 -9.39 -3.75
C LEU A 148 12.88 -8.14 -3.67
N PRO A 149 12.29 -6.92 -3.67
CA PRO A 149 10.87 -6.64 -3.90
C PRO A 149 10.47 -6.83 -5.36
N ILE A 150 9.25 -7.32 -5.63
CA ILE A 150 8.70 -7.44 -6.97
C ILE A 150 8.21 -6.06 -7.43
N LEU A 151 8.76 -5.60 -8.54
CA LEU A 151 8.43 -4.30 -9.11
C LEU A 151 7.57 -4.47 -10.36
N PRO A 152 6.57 -3.60 -10.57
CA PRO A 152 5.76 -3.68 -11.78
C PRO A 152 6.59 -3.26 -13.00
N SER A 153 6.33 -3.93 -14.13
CA SER A 153 6.74 -3.54 -15.46
C SER A 153 5.50 -3.20 -16.30
N ASP A 154 5.70 -2.70 -17.51
CA ASP A 154 4.62 -2.44 -18.48
C ASP A 154 3.83 -3.69 -18.88
N GLU A 155 4.37 -4.88 -18.61
CA GLU A 155 3.68 -6.16 -18.84
C GLU A 155 2.66 -6.49 -17.75
N ASN A 156 2.78 -5.87 -16.56
CA ASN A 156 1.83 -6.04 -15.46
C ASN A 156 0.48 -5.37 -15.76
N GLU A 157 -0.32 -6.05 -16.57
CA GLU A 157 -1.69 -5.69 -16.96
C GLU A 157 -2.65 -6.84 -16.60
N PRO A 158 -3.94 -6.56 -16.28
CA PRO A 158 -4.53 -5.23 -16.18
C PRO A 158 -4.09 -4.48 -14.92
N ARG A 159 -4.10 -3.14 -15.00
CA ARG A 159 -3.94 -2.23 -13.84
C ARG A 159 -5.25 -1.52 -13.51
N TYR A 160 -5.62 -1.48 -12.24
CA TYR A 160 -6.84 -0.84 -11.75
C TYR A 160 -6.50 0.26 -10.75
N ASN A 161 -7.20 1.40 -10.81
CA ASN A 161 -7.17 2.28 -9.64
C ASN A 161 -7.79 1.55 -8.43
N SER A 162 -7.45 2.01 -7.24
CA SER A 162 -7.84 1.34 -6.00
C SER A 162 -9.34 1.20 -5.81
N TRP A 163 -10.11 2.24 -6.19
CA TRP A 163 -11.57 2.21 -6.12
C TRP A 163 -12.15 1.12 -7.03
N ASP A 164 -11.74 1.08 -8.31
CA ASP A 164 -12.22 0.08 -9.27
C ASP A 164 -11.84 -1.34 -8.83
N ALA A 165 -10.60 -1.52 -8.35
CA ALA A 165 -10.10 -2.79 -7.87
C ALA A 165 -11.06 -3.37 -6.81
N MET A 166 -11.46 -2.58 -5.81
CA MET A 166 -12.37 -3.05 -4.77
C MET A 166 -13.83 -3.11 -5.21
N ALA A 167 -14.38 -1.98 -5.68
CA ALA A 167 -15.82 -1.79 -5.86
C ALA A 167 -16.37 -2.53 -7.08
N VAL A 168 -15.56 -2.69 -8.13
CA VAL A 168 -15.98 -3.30 -9.40
C VAL A 168 -15.44 -4.71 -9.55
N TYR A 169 -14.15 -4.91 -9.25
CA TYR A 169 -13.47 -6.18 -9.54
C TYR A 169 -13.34 -7.14 -8.35
N GLY A 170 -13.71 -6.71 -7.14
CA GLY A 170 -13.61 -7.55 -5.94
C GLY A 170 -12.16 -7.97 -5.63
N ILE A 171 -11.22 -7.05 -5.84
CA ILE A 171 -9.80 -7.22 -5.61
C ILE A 171 -9.44 -6.58 -4.26
N PHE A 172 -9.33 -7.43 -3.24
CA PHE A 172 -8.97 -7.05 -1.87
C PHE A 172 -8.40 -8.25 -1.11
N ARG A 173 -7.60 -8.01 -0.07
CA ARG A 173 -7.28 -9.05 0.91
C ARG A 173 -8.41 -9.17 1.91
N ASP A 174 -8.75 -8.07 2.57
CA ASP A 174 -9.83 -7.98 3.54
C ASP A 174 -10.90 -6.97 3.06
N PRO A 175 -12.22 -7.23 3.23
CA PRO A 175 -13.27 -6.31 2.77
C PRO A 175 -13.19 -4.90 3.39
N TRP A 176 -12.52 -4.79 4.53
CA TRP A 176 -12.34 -3.57 5.32
C TRP A 176 -10.93 -2.97 5.20
N GLU A 177 -10.07 -3.47 4.31
CA GLU A 177 -8.68 -3.00 4.23
C GLU A 177 -8.52 -1.55 3.74
N ARG A 178 -9.52 -1.03 3.03
CA ARG A 178 -9.53 0.28 2.39
C ARG A 178 -10.96 0.81 2.41
N ALA A 179 -11.15 2.08 2.77
CA ALA A 179 -12.45 2.71 2.63
C ALA A 179 -12.81 2.85 1.15
N ILE A 180 -14.05 2.48 0.79
CA ILE A 180 -14.59 2.70 -0.56
C ILE A 180 -15.49 3.93 -0.49
N PRO A 181 -15.08 5.08 -1.06
CA PRO A 181 -15.96 6.22 -1.25
C PRO A 181 -17.27 5.80 -1.93
N SER A 182 -18.40 6.37 -1.48
CA SER A 182 -19.72 6.08 -2.03
C SER A 182 -19.84 6.42 -3.51
N GLU A 183 -19.05 7.37 -3.98
CA GLU A 183 -18.96 7.79 -5.37
C GLU A 183 -17.58 7.44 -5.92
N ARG A 184 -17.54 7.01 -7.18
CA ARG A 184 -16.28 6.79 -7.88
C ARG A 184 -15.55 8.13 -7.98
N PRO A 185 -14.31 8.25 -7.49
CA PRO A 185 -13.54 9.48 -7.62
C PRO A 185 -13.44 9.87 -9.10
N GLU A 186 -13.62 11.15 -9.41
CA GLU A 186 -13.30 11.65 -10.75
C GLU A 186 -11.84 11.32 -11.02
N THR A 187 -11.58 10.52 -12.04
CA THR A 187 -10.22 10.18 -12.45
C THR A 187 -9.52 11.48 -12.84
N ARG A 188 -8.70 12.03 -11.93
CA ARG A 188 -7.61 12.89 -12.38
C ARG A 188 -6.65 11.96 -13.09
N ASP A 189 -6.74 11.94 -14.42
CA ASP A 189 -5.66 11.43 -15.24
C ASP A 189 -4.39 12.12 -14.75
N VAL A 190 -3.53 11.38 -14.06
CA VAL A 190 -2.16 11.83 -13.80
C VAL A 190 -1.40 11.61 -15.12
N ALA A 191 -1.88 12.28 -16.16
CA ALA A 191 -1.12 12.52 -17.37
C ALA A 191 -0.39 13.84 -17.13
N CYS A 192 0.77 13.78 -16.47
CA CYS A 192 1.77 14.83 -16.57
C CYS A 192 3.15 14.22 -16.26
N GLY A 193 3.98 14.14 -17.30
CA GLY A 193 5.39 13.79 -17.23
C GLY A 193 5.90 13.47 -18.64
N ASP A 194 6.02 14.51 -19.47
CA ASP A 194 6.84 14.49 -20.70
C ASP A 194 8.31 14.16 -20.40
#